data_AF-A0A0D8YBD2-F1
#
_entry.id   AF-A0A0D8YBD2-F1
#
_cell.length_a   1.000
_cell.length_b   1.000
_cell.length_c   1.000
_cell.angle_alpha   90.00
_cell.angle_beta   90.00
_cell.angle_gamma   90.00
#
_symmetry.space_group_name_H-M   'P 1'
#
loop_
_entity.id
_entity.type
_entity.pdbx_description
1 polymer ?
#
loop_
_entity_poly.entity_id
_entity_poly.type
_entity_poly.pdbx_seq_one_letter_code
_entity_poly.pdbx_strand_id
1 'polypeptide(L)'
;MRTYSYRSLNSEENVLDKTACDLIKSSWNEATNNANATGRHFGYFVFQRVFQKDPTLKTAFGMKPDEEISDLSEDHGCSRHTKIFTNIIHLAVKNVDELEPQVAPAIFKYGERHYTTKASSRMTEENVRMVCAQVVCTVCDLLGDEAQPQYVEAWIEMMRYLGRKLLDGFEYAKLTAKHRISINRHDHHLFLTL
;
A
#
# COMPACT_ATOMS: atom_id res chain seq x y z
N MET A 1 -42.56 11.11 -4.36
CA MET A 1 -42.14 9.86 -3.68
C MET A 1 -41.57 8.94 -4.75
N ARG A 2 -40.23 8.84 -4.86
CA ARG A 2 -39.54 7.93 -5.79
C ARG A 2 -38.92 6.82 -4.96
N THR A 3 -39.36 5.59 -5.20
CA THR A 3 -38.86 4.39 -4.55
C THR A 3 -37.43 4.14 -5.00
N TYR A 4 -36.48 4.19 -4.05
CA TYR A 4 -35.12 3.72 -4.26
C TYR A 4 -35.19 2.20 -4.41
N SER A 5 -35.07 1.73 -5.66
CA SER A 5 -34.85 0.32 -5.96
C SER A 5 -33.45 -0.02 -5.47
N TYR A 6 -33.38 -0.82 -4.40
CA TYR A 6 -32.21 -1.57 -4.03
C TYR A 6 -31.90 -2.50 -5.20
N ARG A 7 -31.08 -2.05 -6.15
CA ARG A 7 -30.43 -2.96 -7.09
C ARG A 7 -29.56 -3.85 -6.23
N SER A 8 -29.97 -5.11 -6.15
CA SER A 8 -29.18 -6.25 -5.68
C SER A 8 -27.70 -6.00 -5.96
N LEU A 9 -26.93 -5.70 -4.91
CA LEU A 9 -25.49 -5.55 -5.03
C LEU A 9 -24.98 -6.92 -5.49
N ASN A 10 -24.38 -6.93 -6.67
CA ASN A 10 -23.83 -8.11 -7.32
C ASN A 10 -23.05 -8.95 -6.29
N SER A 11 -23.25 -10.26 -6.34
CA SER A 11 -22.42 -11.27 -5.68
C SER A 11 -20.95 -10.87 -5.78
N GLU A 12 -20.27 -10.86 -4.63
CA GLU A 12 -18.83 -10.71 -4.39
C GLU A 12 -17.97 -11.03 -5.62
N GLU A 13 -17.78 -10.05 -6.51
CA GLU A 13 -16.83 -10.18 -7.61
C GLU A 13 -15.46 -9.93 -7.02
N ASN A 14 -14.64 -10.98 -6.97
CA ASN A 14 -13.27 -10.89 -6.48
C ASN A 14 -12.52 -9.80 -7.24
N VAL A 15 -11.69 -9.03 -6.52
CA VAL A 15 -10.90 -7.92 -7.07
C VAL A 15 -10.02 -8.36 -8.25
N LEU A 16 -9.59 -9.62 -8.23
CA LEU A 16 -8.76 -10.28 -9.23
C LEU A 16 -9.41 -11.61 -9.60
N ASP A 17 -9.26 -12.01 -10.86
CA ASP A 17 -9.66 -13.36 -11.27
C ASP A 17 -8.70 -14.42 -10.71
N LYS A 18 -9.11 -15.69 -10.83
CA LYS A 18 -8.34 -16.81 -10.29
C LYS A 18 -6.97 -16.96 -10.94
N THR A 19 -6.86 -16.68 -12.24
CA THR A 19 -5.59 -16.77 -12.98
C THR A 19 -4.61 -15.71 -12.47
N ALA A 20 -5.05 -14.46 -12.32
CA ALA A 20 -4.25 -13.38 -11.77
C ALA A 20 -3.77 -13.70 -10.34
N CYS A 21 -4.64 -14.28 -9.51
CA CYS A 21 -4.27 -14.73 -8.16
C CYS A 21 -3.13 -15.76 -8.18
N ASP A 22 -3.21 -16.76 -9.05
CA ASP A 22 -2.20 -17.83 -9.14
C ASP A 22 -0.87 -17.31 -9.73
N LEU A 23 -0.95 -16.38 -10.69
CA LEU A 23 0.21 -15.66 -11.23
C LEU A 23 0.92 -14.84 -10.14
N ILE A 24 0.18 -14.12 -9.29
CA ILE A 24 0.75 -13.36 -8.17
C ILE A 24 1.41 -14.29 -7.14
N LYS A 25 0.75 -15.39 -6.76
CA LYS A 25 1.29 -16.34 -5.77
C LYS A 25 2.60 -16.97 -6.26
N SER A 26 2.65 -17.41 -7.51
CA SER A 26 3.85 -18.03 -8.10
C SER A 26 5.00 -17.05 -8.23
N SER A 27 4.76 -15.89 -8.87
CA SER A 27 5.79 -14.86 -9.04
C SER A 27 6.29 -14.26 -7.72
N TRP A 28 5.44 -14.13 -6.70
CA TRP A 28 5.89 -13.71 -5.36
C TRP A 28 6.86 -14.69 -4.73
N ASN A 29 6.57 -15.99 -4.82
CA ASN A 29 7.44 -17.04 -4.27
C ASN A 29 8.82 -16.99 -4.92
N GLU A 30 8.87 -16.86 -6.25
CA GLU A 30 10.14 -16.74 -6.98
C GLU A 30 10.88 -15.45 -6.65
N ALA A 31 10.21 -14.29 -6.73
CA ALA A 31 10.81 -13.01 -6.42
C ALA A 31 11.37 -12.95 -4.98
N THR A 32 10.66 -13.54 -4.01
CA THR A 32 11.15 -13.60 -2.62
C THR A 32 12.31 -14.57 -2.44
N ASN A 33 12.34 -15.70 -3.14
CA ASN A 33 13.50 -16.59 -3.15
C ASN A 33 14.73 -15.89 -3.72
N ASN A 34 14.57 -15.17 -4.84
CA ASN A 34 15.65 -14.43 -5.48
C ASN A 34 16.14 -13.26 -4.60
N ALA A 35 15.21 -12.54 -3.95
CA ALA A 35 15.58 -11.51 -2.97
C ALA A 35 16.38 -12.12 -1.80
N ASN A 36 15.88 -13.21 -1.19
CA ASN A 36 16.52 -13.86 -0.06
C ASN A 36 17.91 -14.42 -0.40
N ALA A 37 18.13 -14.86 -1.64
CA ALA A 37 19.45 -15.30 -2.11
C ALA A 37 20.52 -14.18 -2.05
N THR A 38 20.09 -12.90 -2.08
CA THR A 38 20.99 -11.75 -1.87
C THR A 38 21.21 -11.38 -0.39
N GLY A 39 20.56 -12.09 0.54
CA GLY A 39 20.55 -11.76 1.97
C GLY A 39 19.68 -10.53 2.31
N ARG A 40 18.78 -10.10 1.42
CA ARG A 40 17.89 -8.95 1.61
C ARG A 40 16.43 -9.36 1.44
N HIS A 41 15.52 -8.71 2.16
CA HIS A 41 14.07 -8.88 1.99
C HIS A 41 13.55 -8.02 0.82
N PHE A 42 12.44 -8.44 0.20
CA PHE A 42 11.83 -7.77 -0.96
C PHE A 42 11.69 -6.24 -0.80
N GLY A 43 11.21 -5.77 0.35
CA GLY A 43 11.01 -4.35 0.62
C GLY A 43 12.29 -3.52 0.60
N TYR A 44 13.47 -4.10 0.77
CA TYR A 44 14.75 -3.40 0.59
C TYR A 44 14.87 -2.87 -0.84
N PHE A 45 14.63 -3.74 -1.84
CA PHE A 45 14.72 -3.40 -3.26
C PHE A 45 13.68 -2.37 -3.67
N VAL A 46 12.44 -2.51 -3.17
CA VAL A 46 11.38 -1.51 -3.41
C VAL A 46 11.82 -0.13 -2.95
N PHE A 47 12.33 -0.02 -1.73
CA PHE A 47 12.70 1.27 -1.15
C PHE A 47 13.97 1.85 -1.78
N GLN A 48 14.92 1.01 -2.18
CA GLN A 48 16.05 1.45 -2.99
C GLN A 48 15.56 2.16 -4.26
N ARG A 49 14.61 1.56 -4.99
CA ARG A 49 14.02 2.17 -6.20
C ARG A 49 13.22 3.44 -5.90
N VAL A 50 12.46 3.45 -4.80
CA VAL A 50 11.71 4.64 -4.35
C VAL A 50 12.64 5.82 -4.10
N PHE A 51 13.77 5.61 -3.40
CA PHE A 51 14.73 6.67 -3.11
C PHE A 51 15.58 7.07 -4.31
N GLN A 52 15.81 6.18 -5.26
CA GLN A 52 16.40 6.55 -6.55
C GLN A 52 15.44 7.41 -7.38
N LYS A 53 14.12 7.13 -7.30
CA LYS A 53 13.10 7.85 -8.05
C LYS A 53 12.79 9.23 -7.45
N ASP A 54 12.67 9.31 -6.13
CA ASP A 54 12.52 10.55 -5.37
C ASP A 54 13.39 10.52 -4.11
N PRO A 55 14.63 11.07 -4.20
CA PRO A 55 15.53 11.17 -3.05
C PRO A 55 14.96 11.99 -1.89
N THR A 56 13.99 12.88 -2.12
CA THR A 56 13.43 13.73 -1.06
C THR A 56 12.64 12.91 -0.03
N LEU A 57 12.18 11.72 -0.41
CA LEU A 57 11.48 10.79 0.49
C LEU A 57 12.40 10.18 1.55
N LYS A 58 13.73 10.11 1.33
CA LYS A 58 14.70 9.62 2.33
C LYS A 58 14.49 10.26 3.71
N THR A 59 14.25 11.57 3.72
CA THR A 59 14.03 12.35 4.94
C THR A 59 12.79 11.92 5.72
N ALA A 60 11.73 11.46 5.05
CA ALA A 60 10.52 10.95 5.68
C ALA A 60 10.77 9.63 6.45
N PHE A 61 11.83 8.90 6.09
CA PHE A 61 12.27 7.67 6.73
C PHE A 61 13.47 7.88 7.68
N GLY A 62 13.79 9.14 7.98
CA GLY A 62 14.86 9.52 8.91
C GLY A 62 16.28 9.38 8.36
N MET A 63 16.42 9.18 7.04
CA MET A 63 17.73 9.11 6.37
C MET A 63 18.21 10.50 5.96
N LYS A 64 19.53 10.68 5.92
CA LYS A 64 20.16 11.83 5.27
C LYS A 64 20.09 11.70 3.74
N PRO A 65 20.16 12.81 2.98
CA PRO A 65 20.07 12.77 1.52
C PRO A 65 21.13 11.88 0.84
N ASP A 66 22.34 11.87 1.40
CA ASP A 66 23.53 11.15 0.94
C ASP A 66 23.65 9.72 1.47
N GLU A 67 22.83 9.34 2.46
CA GLU A 67 22.81 7.97 2.97
C GLU A 67 22.13 7.01 2.00
N GLU A 68 22.74 5.85 1.78
CA GLU A 68 22.14 4.76 1.02
C GLU A 68 21.51 3.72 1.93
N ILE A 69 20.46 3.06 1.44
CA ILE A 69 19.73 2.06 2.23
C ILE A 69 20.60 0.84 2.58
N SER A 70 21.64 0.57 1.79
CA SER A 70 22.63 -0.49 2.03
C SER A 70 23.43 -0.29 3.31
N ASP A 71 23.63 0.97 3.71
CA ASP A 71 24.57 1.37 4.75
C ASP A 71 23.88 1.53 6.11
N LEU A 72 22.55 1.38 6.15
CA LEU A 72 21.76 1.52 7.35
C LEU A 72 21.92 0.31 8.26
N SER A 73 22.02 0.56 9.56
CA SER A 73 21.95 -0.51 10.57
C SER A 73 20.57 -1.19 10.57
N GLU A 74 20.50 -2.40 11.10
CA GLU A 74 19.23 -3.13 11.20
C GLU A 74 18.19 -2.43 12.09
N ASP A 75 18.66 -1.70 13.11
CA ASP A 75 17.81 -0.95 14.04
C ASP A 75 17.31 0.38 13.46
N HIS A 76 17.84 0.80 12.32
CA HIS A 76 17.41 2.03 11.66
C HIS A 76 15.92 1.96 11.29
N GLY A 77 15.21 3.08 11.48
CA GLY A 77 13.76 3.16 11.24
C GLY A 77 13.35 2.74 9.82
N CYS A 78 14.13 3.15 8.81
CA CYS A 78 13.93 2.73 7.42
C CYS A 78 14.14 1.22 7.23
N SER A 79 15.19 0.63 7.81
CA SER A 79 15.45 -0.82 7.74
C SER A 79 14.30 -1.63 8.33
N ARG A 80 13.75 -1.19 9.47
CA ARG A 80 12.51 -1.79 10.02
C ARG A 80 11.30 -1.59 9.12
N HIS A 81 11.15 -0.41 8.52
CA HIS A 81 10.00 -0.12 7.66
C HIS A 81 9.97 -1.00 6.41
N THR A 82 11.13 -1.26 5.80
CA THR A 82 11.21 -2.16 4.63
C THR A 82 10.86 -3.61 4.97
N LYS A 83 11.22 -4.10 6.16
CA LYS A 83 10.79 -5.42 6.67
C LYS A 83 9.26 -5.46 6.87
N ILE A 84 8.70 -4.43 7.51
CA ILE A 84 7.24 -4.31 7.70
C ILE A 84 6.51 -4.28 6.35
N PHE A 85 7.01 -3.48 5.41
CA PHE A 85 6.44 -3.39 4.07
C PHE A 85 6.44 -4.74 3.35
N THR A 86 7.55 -5.48 3.43
CA THR A 86 7.63 -6.85 2.89
C THR A 86 6.53 -7.74 3.45
N ASN A 87 6.31 -7.70 4.76
CA ASN A 87 5.29 -8.49 5.42
C ASN A 87 3.86 -8.08 5.01
N ILE A 88 3.63 -6.80 4.74
CA ILE A 88 2.33 -6.30 4.24
C ILE A 88 2.06 -6.86 2.84
N ILE A 89 3.05 -6.80 1.93
CA ILE A 89 2.90 -7.38 0.59
C ILE A 89 2.71 -8.90 0.69
N HIS A 90 3.49 -9.58 1.54
CA HIS A 90 3.33 -11.01 1.76
C HIS A 90 1.93 -11.38 2.26
N LEU A 91 1.39 -10.64 3.24
CA LEU A 91 0.03 -10.82 3.73
C LEU A 91 -1.00 -10.65 2.60
N ALA A 92 -0.81 -9.65 1.76
CA ALA A 92 -1.70 -9.39 0.63
C ALA A 92 -1.64 -10.52 -0.41
N VAL A 93 -0.45 -11.04 -0.74
CA VAL A 93 -0.28 -12.18 -1.65
C VAL A 93 -0.90 -13.45 -1.08
N LYS A 94 -0.69 -13.72 0.22
CA LYS A 94 -1.23 -14.91 0.88
C LYS A 94 -2.76 -14.99 0.80
N ASN A 95 -3.43 -13.84 0.82
CA ASN A 95 -4.89 -13.73 0.78
C ASN A 95 -5.37 -13.01 -0.49
N VAL A 96 -4.65 -13.15 -1.61
CA VAL A 96 -4.94 -12.43 -2.87
C VAL A 96 -6.30 -12.81 -3.47
N ASP A 97 -6.79 -14.01 -3.17
CA ASP A 97 -8.12 -14.49 -3.53
C ASP A 97 -9.24 -13.86 -2.69
N GLU A 98 -8.90 -13.22 -1.56
CA GLU A 98 -9.84 -12.64 -0.60
C GLU A 98 -9.39 -11.24 -0.15
N LEU A 99 -8.87 -10.42 -1.09
CA LEU A 99 -8.28 -9.11 -0.77
C LEU A 99 -9.24 -8.16 -0.05
N GLU A 100 -10.52 -8.12 -0.43
CA GLU A 100 -11.51 -7.23 0.20
C GLU A 100 -11.79 -7.62 1.66
N PRO A 101 -12.22 -8.86 1.99
CA PRO A 101 -12.49 -9.22 3.37
C PRO A 101 -11.24 -9.38 4.25
N GLN A 102 -10.11 -9.88 3.72
CA GLN A 102 -8.96 -10.26 4.55
C GLN A 102 -7.85 -9.20 4.62
N VAL A 103 -7.69 -8.36 3.58
CA VAL A 103 -6.53 -7.47 3.44
C VAL A 103 -6.92 -5.99 3.52
N ALA A 104 -8.01 -5.60 2.87
CA ALA A 104 -8.42 -4.21 2.78
C ALA A 104 -8.59 -3.50 4.14
N PRO A 105 -9.18 -4.12 5.19
CA PRO A 105 -9.31 -3.47 6.49
C PRO A 105 -7.97 -3.11 7.11
N ALA A 106 -6.96 -3.98 6.97
CA ALA A 106 -5.62 -3.73 7.47
C ALA A 106 -4.92 -2.61 6.72
N ILE A 107 -5.01 -2.61 5.38
CA ILE A 107 -4.41 -1.56 4.53
C ILE A 107 -5.07 -0.19 4.78
N PHE A 108 -6.39 -0.16 4.92
CA PHE A 108 -7.13 1.03 5.30
C PHE A 108 -6.64 1.59 6.66
N LYS A 109 -6.50 0.72 7.67
CA LYS A 109 -5.96 1.10 8.99
C LYS A 109 -4.51 1.59 8.91
N TYR A 110 -3.70 1.08 8.00
CA TYR A 110 -2.37 1.64 7.73
C TYR A 110 -2.48 3.03 7.11
N GLY A 111 -3.41 3.26 6.19
CA GLY A 111 -3.71 4.57 5.61
C GLY A 111 -4.02 5.62 6.68
N GLU A 112 -4.93 5.28 7.60
CA GLU A 112 -5.28 6.15 8.73
C GLU A 112 -4.06 6.50 9.59
N ARG A 113 -3.19 5.53 9.85
CA ARG A 113 -1.97 5.76 10.65
C ARG A 113 -1.00 6.72 9.98
N HIS A 114 -0.90 6.73 8.66
CA HIS A 114 0.02 7.65 7.97
C HIS A 114 -0.37 9.12 8.15
N TYR A 115 -1.65 9.43 8.37
CA TYR A 115 -2.12 10.80 8.60
C TYR A 115 -1.53 11.46 9.84
N THR A 116 -1.26 10.69 10.90
CA THR A 116 -0.71 11.21 12.16
C THR A 116 0.82 11.25 12.19
N THR A 117 1.48 10.84 11.10
CA THR A 117 2.95 10.81 11.02
C THR A 117 3.52 12.12 10.46
N LYS A 118 4.83 12.32 10.66
CA LYS A 118 5.59 13.40 10.00
C LYS A 118 5.59 13.27 8.46
N ALA A 119 5.27 12.09 7.93
CA ALA A 119 5.18 11.82 6.49
C ALA A 119 3.80 12.13 5.90
N SER A 120 2.85 12.64 6.67
CA SER A 120 1.47 12.91 6.22
C SER A 120 1.41 13.80 4.97
N SER A 121 2.27 14.82 4.86
CA SER A 121 2.35 15.68 3.67
C SER A 121 2.87 14.96 2.42
N ARG A 122 3.49 13.79 2.57
CA ARG A 122 4.00 12.95 1.47
C ARG A 122 2.99 11.88 1.04
N MET A 123 1.88 11.71 1.74
CA MET A 123 0.80 10.78 1.37
C MET A 123 -0.10 11.34 0.28
N THR A 124 0.50 11.68 -0.86
CA THR A 124 -0.21 12.11 -2.07
C THR A 124 -0.53 10.91 -2.93
N GLU A 125 -1.58 11.02 -3.76
CA GLU A 125 -1.89 9.99 -4.77
C GLU A 125 -0.70 9.69 -5.69
N GLU A 126 0.06 10.71 -6.09
CA GLU A 126 1.27 10.57 -6.91
C GLU A 126 2.32 9.67 -6.24
N ASN A 127 2.73 10.00 -5.02
CA ASN A 127 3.70 9.19 -4.27
C ASN A 127 3.20 7.75 -4.03
N VAL A 128 1.93 7.56 -3.69
CA VAL A 128 1.38 6.20 -3.49
C VAL A 128 1.41 5.41 -4.80
N ARG A 129 1.00 6.00 -5.93
CA ARG A 129 1.09 5.36 -7.25
C ARG A 129 2.54 5.05 -7.62
N MET A 130 3.48 5.94 -7.32
CA MET A 130 4.91 5.74 -7.58
C MET A 130 5.45 4.55 -6.78
N VAL A 131 5.15 4.46 -5.48
CA VAL A 131 5.54 3.32 -4.64
C VAL A 131 4.93 2.03 -5.16
N CYS A 132 3.63 2.03 -5.50
CA CYS A 132 2.97 0.86 -6.12
C CYS A 132 3.67 0.43 -7.41
N ALA A 133 4.06 1.37 -8.27
CA ALA A 133 4.80 1.05 -9.48
C ALA A 133 6.19 0.46 -9.17
N GLN A 134 6.89 0.96 -8.14
CA GLN A 134 8.18 0.38 -7.75
C GLN A 134 8.06 -1.04 -7.20
N VAL A 135 6.93 -1.42 -6.58
CA VAL A 135 6.67 -2.82 -6.24
C VAL A 135 6.63 -3.69 -7.49
N VAL A 136 5.85 -3.29 -8.50
CA VAL A 136 5.75 -4.03 -9.77
C VAL A 136 7.12 -4.14 -10.44
N CYS A 137 7.87 -3.03 -10.55
CA CYS A 137 9.22 -3.06 -11.11
C CYS A 137 10.16 -3.97 -10.32
N THR A 138 10.06 -3.98 -8.98
CA THR A 138 10.90 -4.85 -8.13
C THR A 138 10.60 -6.32 -8.39
N VAL A 139 9.33 -6.69 -8.56
CA VAL A 139 8.98 -8.06 -8.96
C VAL A 139 9.61 -8.39 -10.31
N CYS A 140 9.49 -7.51 -11.30
CA CYS A 140 10.09 -7.74 -12.63
C CYS A 140 11.61 -7.93 -12.55
N ASP A 141 12.32 -7.05 -11.83
CA ASP A 141 13.77 -7.14 -11.67
C ASP A 141 14.19 -8.45 -10.99
N LEU A 142 13.42 -8.89 -9.99
CA LEU A 142 13.71 -10.12 -9.24
C LEU A 142 13.36 -11.39 -10.02
N LEU A 143 12.41 -11.34 -10.95
CA LEU A 143 12.13 -12.45 -11.87
C LEU A 143 13.13 -12.49 -13.04
N GLY A 144 13.70 -11.35 -13.42
CA GLY A 144 14.61 -11.27 -14.55
C GLY A 144 13.93 -11.69 -15.86
N ASP A 145 14.52 -12.64 -16.58
CA ASP A 145 14.01 -13.14 -17.87
C ASP A 145 12.66 -13.86 -17.74
N GLU A 146 12.28 -14.30 -16.54
CA GLU A 146 10.98 -14.95 -16.27
C GLU A 146 9.83 -13.95 -16.10
N ALA A 147 10.09 -12.64 -16.19
CA ALA A 147 9.08 -11.59 -16.05
C ALA A 147 8.15 -11.49 -17.26
N GLN A 148 7.15 -12.39 -17.32
CA GLN A 148 6.11 -12.39 -18.35
C GLN A 148 5.10 -11.22 -18.18
N PRO A 149 4.54 -10.67 -19.28
CA PRO A 149 3.59 -9.56 -19.24
C PRO A 149 2.38 -9.79 -18.31
N GLN A 150 1.87 -11.02 -18.29
CA GLN A 150 0.74 -11.43 -17.44
C GLN A 150 1.03 -11.30 -15.93
N TYR A 151 2.29 -11.50 -15.50
CA TYR A 151 2.66 -11.23 -14.10
C TYR A 151 2.57 -9.73 -13.83
N VAL A 152 3.10 -8.91 -14.73
CA VAL A 152 3.09 -7.45 -14.59
C VAL A 152 1.67 -6.91 -14.48
N GLU A 153 0.76 -7.36 -15.34
CA GLU A 153 -0.64 -6.96 -15.32
C GLU A 153 -1.33 -7.31 -14.00
N ALA A 154 -1.19 -8.57 -13.54
CA ALA A 154 -1.77 -9.02 -12.28
C ALA A 154 -1.23 -8.21 -11.08
N TRP A 155 0.08 -7.95 -11.04
CA TRP A 155 0.70 -7.12 -10.00
C TRP A 155 0.25 -5.66 -10.06
N ILE A 156 0.07 -5.08 -11.25
CA ILE A 156 -0.46 -3.73 -11.42
C ILE A 156 -1.87 -3.63 -10.81
N GLU A 157 -2.74 -4.59 -11.08
CA GLU A 157 -4.11 -4.59 -10.58
C GLU A 157 -4.17 -4.71 -9.05
N MET A 158 -3.42 -5.67 -8.49
CA MET A 158 -3.29 -5.84 -7.05
C MET A 158 -2.76 -4.57 -6.38
N MET A 159 -1.66 -4.00 -6.88
CA MET A 159 -1.04 -2.83 -6.27
C MET A 159 -1.89 -1.56 -6.45
N ARG A 160 -2.63 -1.44 -7.55
CA ARG A 160 -3.61 -0.36 -7.74
C ARG A 160 -4.73 -0.46 -6.70
N TYR A 161 -5.22 -1.67 -6.44
CA TYR A 161 -6.24 -1.89 -5.42
C TYR A 161 -5.73 -1.56 -4.01
N LEU A 162 -4.56 -2.09 -3.61
CA LEU A 162 -3.98 -1.81 -2.29
C LEU A 162 -3.67 -0.32 -2.10
N GLY A 163 -3.11 0.32 -3.12
CA GLY A 163 -2.82 1.75 -3.10
C GLY A 163 -4.07 2.62 -2.89
N ARG A 164 -5.20 2.27 -3.54
CA ARG A 164 -6.48 2.94 -3.30
C ARG A 164 -6.96 2.77 -1.86
N LYS A 165 -6.99 1.55 -1.33
CA LYS A 165 -7.42 1.31 0.06
C LYS A 165 -6.55 2.04 1.08
N LEU A 166 -5.25 2.18 0.79
CA LEU A 166 -4.33 2.96 1.62
C LEU A 166 -4.70 4.45 1.61
N LEU A 167 -4.98 5.01 0.44
CA LEU A 167 -5.42 6.41 0.27
C LEU A 167 -6.79 6.66 0.90
N ASP A 168 -7.73 5.71 0.75
CA ASP A 168 -9.07 5.80 1.36
C ASP A 168 -8.98 5.93 2.88
N GLY A 169 -8.13 5.11 3.52
CA GLY A 169 -7.87 5.20 4.96
C GLY A 169 -7.23 6.52 5.38
N PHE A 170 -6.29 7.01 4.59
CA PHE A 170 -5.65 8.31 4.84
C PHE A 170 -6.64 9.47 4.74
N GLU A 171 -7.44 9.52 3.67
CA GLU A 171 -8.43 10.58 3.48
C GLU A 171 -9.57 10.50 4.52
N TYR A 172 -9.97 9.29 4.93
CA TYR A 172 -10.91 9.11 6.03
C TYR A 172 -10.38 9.72 7.34
N ALA A 173 -9.13 9.44 7.71
CA ALA A 173 -8.52 10.02 8.92
C ALA A 173 -8.42 11.56 8.84
N LYS A 174 -8.08 12.08 7.65
CA LYS A 174 -8.01 13.53 7.39
C LYS A 174 -9.38 14.20 7.51
N LEU A 175 -10.43 13.61 6.93
CA LEU A 175 -11.80 14.14 7.01
C LEU A 175 -12.34 14.09 8.44
N THR A 176 -12.15 12.97 9.14
CA THR A 176 -12.61 12.83 10.54
C THR A 176 -11.89 13.79 11.48
N ALA A 177 -10.59 14.05 11.29
CA ALA A 177 -9.86 15.05 12.04
C ALA A 177 -10.38 16.47 11.77
N LYS A 178 -10.64 16.82 10.50
CA LYS A 178 -11.26 18.11 10.13
C LYS A 178 -12.65 18.29 10.73
N HIS A 179 -13.49 17.24 10.71
CA HIS A 179 -14.83 17.28 11.28
C HIS A 179 -14.82 17.36 12.82
N ARG A 180 -13.84 16.75 13.49
CA ARG A 180 -13.63 16.97 14.94
C ARG A 180 -13.28 18.42 15.28
N ILE A 181 -12.57 19.11 14.38
CA ILE A 181 -12.25 20.54 14.54
C ILE A 181 -13.46 21.42 14.21
N SER A 182 -14.33 21.01 13.28
CA SER A 182 -15.56 21.76 12.94
C SER A 182 -16.67 21.62 13.99
N ILE A 183 -16.67 20.56 14.82
CA ILE A 183 -17.50 20.47 16.03
C ILE A 183 -16.81 21.28 17.14
N ASN A 184 -16.74 22.60 16.95
CA ASN A 184 -16.42 23.51 18.04
C ASN A 184 -17.65 23.57 18.97
N ARG A 185 -17.46 23.25 20.25
CA ARG A 185 -18.48 23.09 21.29
C ARG A 185 -19.19 24.40 21.71
N HIS A 186 -19.26 25.39 20.84
CA HIS A 186 -19.99 26.64 21.05
C HIS A 186 -21.34 26.67 20.33
N ASP A 187 -21.59 25.75 19.39
CA ASP A 187 -22.90 25.63 18.74
C ASP A 187 -23.78 24.59 19.44
N HIS A 188 -24.37 25.01 20.55
CA HIS A 188 -25.46 24.29 21.20
C HIS A 188 -26.77 24.43 20.41
N HIS A 189 -26.91 23.87 19.20
CA HIS A 189 -28.24 23.60 18.64
C HIS A 189 -28.21 22.38 17.70
N LEU A 190 -28.16 21.19 18.29
CA LEU A 190 -28.54 19.95 17.62
C LEU A 190 -30.07 19.85 17.62
N PHE A 191 -30.70 20.17 16.50
CA PHE A 191 -32.02 19.63 16.17
C PHE A 191 -31.82 18.36 15.35
N LEU A 192 -32.03 17.20 15.98
CA LEU A 192 -32.34 15.97 15.26
C LEU A 192 -33.84 15.98 14.97
N THR A 193 -34.20 16.08 13.70
CA THR A 193 -35.55 15.70 13.26
C THR A 193 -35.45 14.32 12.63
N LEU A 194 -36.26 13.40 13.18
CA LEU A 194 -36.41 11.99 12.80
C LEU A 194 -36.95 11.85 11.37
#